data_AF-A0A3D3F169-F1
#
_entry.id   AF-A0A3D3F169-F1
#
_cell.length_a   1.000
_cell.length_b   1.000
_cell.length_c   1.000
_cell.angle_alpha   90.00
_cell.angle_beta   90.00
_cell.angle_gamma   90.00
#
_symmetry.space_group_name_H-M   'P 1'
#
loop_
_entity.id
_entity.type
_entity.pdbx_description
1 polymer ?
#
loop_
_entity_poly.entity_id
_entity_poly.type
_entity_poly.pdbx_seq_one_letter_code
_entity_poly.pdbx_strand_id
1 'polypeptide(L)' 'GMVWCSGWRLASAVSNAGGLGLLGAGSMYPETLREHIQRSKTATDKPFGVNIPLMYPQIEE' A
#
# COMPACT_ATOMS: atom_id res chain seq x y z
N GLY A 1 -6.00 -5.49 -0.96
CA GLY A 1 -4.66 -5.43 -0.35
C GLY A 1 -4.64 -6.37 0.83
N MET A 2 -3.67 -7.28 0.87
CA MET A 2 -3.46 -8.26 1.94
C MET A 2 -2.32 -7.79 2.84
N VAL A 3 -2.60 -7.69 4.13
CA VAL A 3 -1.63 -7.34 5.17
C VAL A 3 -0.44 -8.31 5.11
N TRP A 4 0.79 -7.77 5.17
CA TRP A 4 2.08 -8.49 5.02
C TRP A 4 2.37 -9.18 3.67
N CYS A 5 1.37 -9.38 2.81
CA CYS A 5 1.53 -10.10 1.54
C CYS A 5 1.52 -9.17 0.32
N SER A 6 0.83 -8.02 0.40
CA SER A 6 0.77 -7.02 -0.67
C SER A 6 1.55 -5.76 -0.34
N GLY A 7 2.88 -5.88 -0.30
CA GLY A 7 3.80 -4.75 -0.22
C GLY A 7 3.95 -3.99 -1.55
N TRP A 8 4.83 -2.99 -1.57
CA TRP A 8 5.02 -2.07 -2.70
C TRP A 8 5.35 -2.77 -4.03
N ARG A 9 6.12 -3.86 -4.00
CA ARG A 9 6.49 -4.62 -5.21
C ARG A 9 5.30 -5.27 -5.90
N LEU A 10 4.39 -5.87 -5.14
CA LEU A 10 3.21 -6.52 -5.70
C LEU A 10 2.22 -5.48 -6.21
N ALA A 11 1.98 -4.43 -5.42
CA ALA A 11 1.09 -3.35 -5.82
C ALA A 11 1.60 -2.65 -7.09
N SER A 12 2.88 -2.31 -7.17
CA SER A 12 3.45 -1.66 -8.36
C SER A 12 3.47 -2.58 -9.57
N ALA A 13 3.77 -3.87 -9.42
CA ALA A 13 3.74 -4.83 -10.51
C ALA A 13 2.34 -4.97 -11.12
N VAL A 14 1.30 -5.08 -10.29
CA VAL A 14 -0.10 -5.16 -10.75
C VAL A 14 -0.52 -3.87 -11.45
N SER A 15 -0.18 -2.70 -10.88
CA SER A 15 -0.44 -1.40 -11.51
C SER A 15 0.28 -1.29 -12.87
N ASN A 16 1.55 -1.67 -12.94
CA ASN A 16 2.33 -1.68 -14.18
C ASN A 16 1.75 -2.61 -15.26
N ALA A 17 1.19 -3.76 -14.86
CA ALA A 17 0.50 -4.67 -15.75
C ALA A 17 -0.88 -4.17 -16.24
N GLY A 18 -1.37 -3.03 -15.73
CA GLY A 18 -2.66 -2.45 -16.11
C GLY A 18 -3.83 -2.81 -15.20
N GLY A 19 -3.58 -3.54 -14.11
CA GLY A 19 -4.55 -3.76 -13.05
C GLY A 19 -4.52 -2.64 -12.00
N LEU A 20 -5.34 -2.77 -10.96
CA LEU A 20 -5.29 -1.88 -9.79
C LEU A 20 -4.55 -2.59 -8.65
N GLY A 21 -3.27 -2.24 -8.46
CA GLY A 21 -2.49 -2.72 -7.33
C GLY A 21 -3.02 -2.18 -6.00
N LEU A 22 -3.03 -3.00 -4.94
CA LEU A 22 -3.50 -2.59 -3.62
C LEU A 22 -2.45 -2.88 -2.55
N LEU A 23 -1.96 -1.84 -1.91
CA LEU A 23 -1.15 -1.94 -0.70
C LEU A 23 -2.03 -2.36 0.49
N GLY A 24 -1.54 -3.27 1.33
CA GLY A 24 -2.22 -3.67 2.56
C GLY A 24 -1.59 -2.98 3.76
N ALA A 25 -2.23 -1.93 4.28
CA ALA A 25 -1.70 -1.12 5.38
C ALA A 25 -1.99 -1.69 6.77
N GLY A 26 -2.75 -2.78 6.86
CA GLY A 26 -3.13 -3.30 8.17
C GLY A 26 -1.94 -3.77 8.99
N SER A 27 -1.99 -3.44 10.28
CA SER A 27 -0.92 -3.69 11.26
C SER A 27 0.44 -3.05 10.93
N MET A 28 0.53 -2.17 9.91
CA MET A 28 1.73 -1.38 9.65
C MET A 28 1.73 -0.11 10.50
N TYR A 29 2.90 0.27 11.00
CA TYR A 29 3.10 1.60 11.56
C TYR A 29 3.03 2.67 10.45
N PRO A 30 2.60 3.91 10.75
CA PRO A 30 2.49 4.99 9.78
C PRO A 30 3.76 5.23 8.96
N GLU A 31 4.93 5.09 9.58
CA GLU A 31 6.25 5.28 8.97
C GLU A 31 6.51 4.19 7.92
N THR A 32 6.21 2.95 8.24
CA THR A 32 6.33 1.81 7.32
C THR A 32 5.38 1.96 6.14
N LEU A 33 4.14 2.38 6.41
CA LEU A 33 3.17 2.66 5.35
C LEU A 33 3.67 3.77 4.41
N ARG A 34 4.23 4.85 4.98
CA ARG A 34 4.79 5.97 4.22
C ARG A 34 5.96 5.51 3.33
N GLU A 35 6.85 4.67 3.84
CA GLU A 35 7.94 4.08 3.05
C GLU A 35 7.39 3.26 1.88
N HIS A 36 6.39 2.41 2.13
CA HIS A 36 5.75 1.62 1.09
C HIS A 36 5.10 2.47 0.00
N ILE A 37 4.41 3.56 0.37
CA ILE A 37 3.79 4.49 -0.58
C ILE A 37 4.86 5.18 -1.43
N GLN A 38 5.94 5.66 -0.82
CA GLN A 38 7.04 6.31 -1.56
C GLN A 38 7.67 5.33 -2.56
N ARG A 39 7.97 4.10 -2.14
CA ARG A 39 8.55 3.08 -3.01
C ARG A 39 7.61 2.65 -4.12
N SER A 40 6.30 2.55 -3.85
CA SER A 40 5.29 2.31 -4.89
C SER A 40 5.28 3.43 -5.94
N LYS A 41 5.31 4.70 -5.51
CA LYS A 41 5.39 5.85 -6.44
C LYS A 41 6.66 5.87 -7.27
N THR A 42 7.79 5.43 -6.72
CA THR A 42 9.04 5.31 -7.50
C THR A 42 8.99 4.15 -8.49
N ALA A 43 8.22 3.10 -8.21
CA ALA A 43 8.16 1.88 -9.01
C ALA A 43 7.06 1.86 -10.09
N THR A 44 6.07 2.76 -9.99
CA THR A 44 4.96 2.86 -10.94
C THR A 44 4.44 4.30 -11.00
N ASP A 45 4.21 4.80 -12.21
CA ASP A 45 3.47 6.05 -12.46
C ASP A 45 1.95 5.81 -12.60
N LYS A 46 1.53 4.54 -12.62
CA LYS A 46 0.13 4.12 -12.72
C LYS A 46 -0.57 4.10 -11.35
N PRO A 47 -1.90 4.31 -11.31
CA PRO A 47 -2.66 4.36 -10.07
C PRO A 47 -2.57 3.04 -9.28
N PHE A 48 -2.52 3.17 -7.95
CA PHE A 48 -2.60 2.07 -6.99
C PHE A 48 -3.47 2.50 -5.80
N GLY A 49 -4.09 1.53 -5.13
CA GLY A 49 -4.90 1.74 -3.94
C GLY A 49 -4.17 1.37 -2.65
N VAL A 50 -4.71 1.83 -1.53
CA VAL A 50 -4.24 1.48 -0.18
C VAL A 50 -5.44 0.98 0.62
N ASN A 51 -5.33 -0.21 1.18
CA ASN A 51 -6.31 -0.79 2.08
C ASN A 51 -5.95 -0.43 3.53
N ILE A 52 -6.68 0.50 4.13
CA ILE A 52 -6.48 0.99 5.50
C ILE A 52 -7.58 0.40 6.40
N PRO A 53 -7.24 -0.44 7.40
CA PRO A 53 -8.24 -0.94 8.33
C PRO A 53 -8.65 0.16 9.32
N LEU A 54 -9.94 0.47 9.34
CA LEU A 54 -10.55 1.47 10.22
C LEU A 54 -10.90 0.93 11.61
N MET A 55 -10.25 -0.14 12.06
CA MET A 55 -10.45 -0.71 13.41
C MET A 55 -9.25 -0.48 14.35
N TYR A 56 -8.25 0.31 13.93
CA TYR A 56 -7.07 0.61 14.74
C TYR A 56 -7.27 1.84 15.64
N PRO A 57 -6.77 1.83 16.88
CA PRO A 57 -6.91 2.97 17.79
C PRO A 57 -6.21 4.26 17.32
N GLN A 58 -5.29 4.19 16.36
CA GLN A 58 -4.55 5.34 15.79
C GLN A 58 -5.26 5.99 14.57
N ILE A 59 -6.59 5.88 14.45
CA ILE A 59 -7.34 6.50 13.32
C ILE A 59 -7.44 8.02 13.45
N GLU A 60 -7.37 8.54 14.67
CA GLU A 60 -7.49 9.97 14.97
C GLU A 60 -6.14 10.72 14.87
N GLU A 61 -5.04 10.00 14.57
CA GLU A 61 -3.68 10.53 14.45
C GLU A 61 -3.28 10.75 12.97
#